data_AF-A0A661ZUT6-F1
#
_entry.id   AF-A0A661ZUT6-F1
#
_cell.length_a   1.000
_cell.length_b   1.000
_cell.length_c   1.000
_cell.angle_alpha   90.00
_cell.angle_beta   90.00
_cell.angle_gamma   90.00
#
_symmetry.space_group_name_H-M   'P 1'
#
loop_
_entity.id
_entity.type
_entity.pdbx_description
1 polymer ?
#
loop_
_entity_poly.entity_id
_entity_poly.type
_entity_poly.pdbx_seq_one_letter_code
_entity_poly.pdbx_strand_id
1 'polypeptide(L)' 'SKQPDIDFFIFGHRHLPTQQKIGNAEMVILGDWISNFTYAVFDGKELRLLKYDV' A
#
# COMPACT_ATOMS: atom_id res chain seq x y z
N SER A 1 0.01 25.38 12.13
CA SER A 1 1.05 24.64 11.41
C SER A 1 0.37 23.82 10.32
N LYS A 2 0.82 23.89 9.06
CA LYS A 2 0.28 23.01 8.01
C LYS A 2 0.87 21.62 8.20
N GLN A 3 0.03 20.60 8.25
CA GLN A 3 0.53 19.23 8.09
C GLN A 3 1.04 19.09 6.65
N PRO A 4 2.11 18.31 6.41
CA PRO A 4 2.57 18.04 5.07
C PRO A 4 1.48 17.30 4.29
N ASP A 5 1.37 17.59 2.99
CA ASP A 5 0.53 16.80 2.11
C ASP A 5 1.12 15.38 2.02
N ILE A 6 0.28 14.37 2.21
CA ILE A 6 0.66 12.95 2.19
C ILE A 6 0.04 12.32 0.95
N ASP A 7 0.88 11.78 0.07
CA ASP A 7 0.43 11.13 -1.17
C ASP A 7 0.08 9.64 -0.96
N PHE A 8 0.73 8.98 0.00
CA PHE A 8 0.58 7.55 0.23
C PHE A 8 0.48 7.20 1.72
N PHE A 9 -0.46 6.32 2.05
CA PHE A 9 -0.59 5.69 3.35
C PHE A 9 -0.39 4.18 3.19
N ILE A 10 0.58 3.60 3.92
CA ILE A 10 0.90 2.17 3.83
C ILE A 10 0.69 1.53 5.20
N PHE A 11 -0.15 0.49 5.24
CA PHE A 11 -0.52 -0.24 6.46
C PHE A 11 -0.32 -1.74 6.30
N GLY A 12 -0.16 -2.43 7.43
CA GLY A 12 -0.22 -3.89 7.53
C GLY A 12 -1.33 -4.33 8.49
N HIS A 13 -1.10 -5.40 9.26
CA HIS A 13 -1.95 -5.92 10.35
C HIS A 13 -3.31 -6.50 9.94
N ARG A 14 -3.98 -5.93 8.95
CA ARG A 14 -5.29 -6.42 8.48
C ARG A 14 -5.18 -7.68 7.62
N HIS A 15 -4.00 -7.97 7.07
CA HIS A 15 -3.73 -9.12 6.22
C HIS A 15 -4.66 -9.23 4.98
N LEU A 16 -5.24 -8.10 4.55
CA LEU A 16 -6.18 -7.99 3.44
C LEU A 16 -5.60 -7.05 2.37
N PRO A 17 -4.91 -7.59 1.34
CA PRO A 17 -4.30 -6.79 0.27
C PRO A 17 -5.32 -5.82 -0.33
N THR A 18 -5.05 -4.52 -0.20
CA THR A 18 -5.95 -3.47 -0.68
C THR A 18 -5.11 -2.32 -1.23
N GLN A 19 -5.45 -1.80 -2.41
CA GLN A 19 -4.96 -0.52 -2.90
C GLN A 19 -6.15 0.32 -3.33
N GLN A 20 -6.35 1.48 -2.70
CA GLN A 20 -7.51 2.34 -2.97
C GLN A 20 -7.17 3.82 -2.81
N LYS A 21 -7.85 4.67 -3.57
CA LYS A 21 -7.73 6.13 -3.43
C LYS A 21 -8.53 6.62 -2.21
N ILE A 22 -7.92 7.49 -1.40
CA ILE A 22 -8.55 8.17 -0.27
C ILE A 22 -8.32 9.69 -0.38
N GLY A 23 -9.29 10.40 -0.94
CA GLY A 23 -9.15 11.82 -1.25
C GLY A 23 -8.07 12.06 -2.30
N ASN A 24 -7.03 12.81 -1.96
CA ASN A 24 -5.87 13.08 -2.84
C ASN A 24 -4.74 12.06 -2.70
N ALA A 25 -4.84 11.15 -1.73
CA ALA A 25 -3.81 10.15 -1.44
C ALA A 25 -4.24 8.75 -1.89
N GLU A 26 -3.30 7.81 -1.94
CA GLU A 26 -3.58 6.38 -2.03
C GLU A 26 -3.29 5.66 -0.72
N MET A 27 -4.16 4.71 -0.38
CA MET A 27 -3.98 3.81 0.75
C MET A 27 -3.67 2.40 0.23
N VAL A 28 -2.59 1.83 0.77
CA VAL A 28 -2.21 0.44 0.57
C VAL A 28 -2.27 -0.29 1.90
N ILE A 29 -2.97 -1.42 1.93
CA ILE A 29 -2.91 -2.42 3.00
C ILE A 29 -2.19 -3.62 2.43
N LEU A 30 -1.06 -3.99 3.04
CA LEU A 30 -0.31 -5.20 2.69
C LEU A 30 -1.05 -6.45 3.17
N GLY A 31 -0.84 -7.53 2.42
CA GLY A 31 -1.19 -8.88 2.85
C GLY A 31 -0.23 -9.42 3.89
N ASP A 32 -0.01 -10.72 3.84
CA ASP A 32 0.70 -11.48 4.85
C ASP A 32 1.59 -12.54 4.22
N TRP A 33 2.57 -13.02 4.98
CA TRP A 33 3.54 -14.02 4.54
C TRP A 33 3.11 -15.47 4.73
N ILE A 34 1.82 -15.75 4.96
CA ILE A 34 1.25 -17.09 5.11
C ILE A 34 0.32 -17.40 3.93
N SER A 35 -0.55 -16.47 3.56
CA SER A 35 -1.62 -16.65 2.56
C SER A 35 -1.60 -15.59 1.47
N ASN A 36 -1.29 -14.34 1.80
CA ASN A 36 -1.40 -13.20 0.89
C ASN A 36 -0.05 -12.53 0.62
N PHE A 37 0.89 -13.26 0.04
CA PHE A 37 2.26 -12.81 -0.22
C PHE A 37 2.27 -11.59 -1.14
N THR A 38 2.21 -10.41 -0.56
CA THR A 38 2.11 -9.14 -1.29
C THR A 38 3.08 -8.12 -0.71
N TYR A 39 3.55 -7.22 -1.56
CA TYR A 39 4.53 -6.20 -1.24
C TYR A 39 4.24 -4.93 -2.03
N ALA A 40 4.61 -3.78 -1.47
CA ALA A 40 4.47 -2.51 -2.17
C ALA A 40 5.78 -2.15 -2.89
N VAL A 41 5.67 -1.70 -4.14
CA VAL A 41 6.79 -1.17 -4.93
C VAL A 41 6.53 0.29 -5.23
N PHE A 42 7.47 1.15 -4.84
CA PHE A 42 7.49 2.55 -5.23
C PHE A 42 8.64 2.79 -6.19
N ASP A 43 8.35 3.34 -7.37
CA ASP A 43 9.36 3.57 -8.42
C ASP A 43 9.82 5.03 -8.52
N GLY A 44 9.42 5.88 -7.56
CA GLY A 44 9.65 7.32 -7.59
C GLY A 44 8.51 8.13 -8.21
N LYS A 45 7.50 7.48 -8.80
CA LYS A 45 6.31 8.11 -9.39
C LYS A 45 5.02 7.49 -8.90
N GLU A 46 4.93 6.15 -8.90
CA GLU A 46 3.73 5.42 -8.51
C GLU A 46 4.04 4.35 -7.45
N LEU A 47 3.02 4.09 -6.61
CA LEU A 47 3.03 2.99 -5.66
C LEU A 47 2.16 1.86 -6.22
N ARG A 48 2.67 0.62 -6.23
CA ARG A 48 1.92 -0.55 -6.69
C ARG A 48 1.95 -1.66 -5.66
N LEU A 49 0.79 -2.22 -5.34
CA LEU A 49 0.67 -3.44 -4.55
C LEU A 49 0.79 -4.66 -5.47
N LEU A 50 1.90 -5.39 -5.34
CA LEU A 50 2.19 -6.57 -6.15
C LEU A 50 2.04 -7.84 -5.31
N LYS A 51 1.73 -8.95 -5.98
CA LYS A 51 1.72 -10.29 -5.40
C LYS A 51 3.00 -11.04 -5.79
N TYR A 52 3.57 -11.77 -4.84
CA TYR A 52 4.64 -12.72 -5.08
C TYR A 52 4.01 -14.09 -5.30
N ASP A 53 4.01 -14.56 -6.55
CA ASP A 53 3.61 -15.91 -6.92
C ASP A 53 4.87 -16.76 -7.10
N VAL A 54 4.91 -17.91 -6.39
CA VAL A 54 6.00 -18.90 -6.46
C VAL A 54 5.67 -19.95 -7.51
#